data_AF-A0A7H8L368-F1
#
_entry.id   AF-A0A7H8L368-F1
#
_cell.length_a   1.000
_cell.length_b   1.000
_cell.length_c   1.000
_cell.angle_alpha   90.00
_cell.angle_beta   90.00
_cell.angle_gamma   90.00
#
_symmetry.space_group_name_H-M   'P 1'
#
loop_
_entity.id
_entity.type
_entity.pdbx_description
1 polymer ?
#
loop_
_entity_poly.entity_id
_entity_poly.type
_entity_poly.pdbx_seq_one_letter_code
_entity_poly.pdbx_strand_id
1 'polypeptide(L)'
;MSTEPARAEPTRTEPTRTEPARTEPTRAEPARAELVRRIADLLREILDEDRAWADAVRPETRLDGELLLESHELAAWSLALRRDYGDHLDLVEHVAGLDLDRIIALTVGDVADLIAAGRDAGTGPAESNDLPREGS
;
A
#
# COMPACT_ATOMS: atom_id res chain seq x y z
N MET A 1 46.88 60.97 16.28
CA MET A 1 45.83 60.45 17.18
C MET A 1 44.68 60.02 16.28
N SER A 2 44.70 58.76 15.83
CA SER A 2 43.97 57.59 16.39
C SER A 2 42.62 57.43 15.64
N THR A 3 42.51 56.54 14.64
CA THR A 3 41.95 55.15 14.72
C THR A 3 40.63 55.13 15.53
N GLU A 4 39.46 54.72 15.02
CA GLU A 4 39.11 53.51 14.26
C GLU A 4 37.62 53.57 13.86
N PRO A 5 37.18 52.96 12.75
CA PRO A 5 35.76 52.75 12.42
C PRO A 5 35.20 51.52 13.16
N ALA A 6 33.97 51.62 13.68
CA ALA A 6 33.32 50.53 14.41
C ALA A 6 32.97 49.35 13.47
N ARG A 7 33.46 48.17 13.84
CA ARG A 7 33.35 46.89 13.14
C ARG A 7 32.24 46.00 13.74
N ALA A 8 31.39 45.48 12.85
CA ALA A 8 30.73 44.16 12.77
C ALA A 8 29.82 43.56 13.89
N GLU A 9 28.60 43.21 13.43
CA GLU A 9 27.81 41.95 13.64
C GLU A 9 26.93 41.78 14.90
N PRO A 10 25.68 41.24 14.76
CA PRO A 10 25.53 39.80 14.60
C PRO A 10 24.43 39.28 13.62
N THR A 11 24.69 38.07 13.14
CA THR A 11 23.74 36.93 12.89
C THR A 11 22.75 36.97 11.72
N ARG A 12 23.24 36.48 10.57
CA ARG A 12 22.93 35.14 9.99
C ARG A 12 21.57 34.48 10.32
N THR A 13 20.73 34.40 9.28
CA THR A 13 19.77 33.35 8.87
C THR A 13 18.92 32.63 9.91
N GLU A 14 17.59 32.63 9.70
CA GLU A 14 16.85 31.38 9.43
C GLU A 14 15.79 31.61 8.33
N PRO A 15 15.66 30.68 7.36
CA PRO A 15 14.58 30.69 6.39
C PRO A 15 13.27 30.39 7.10
N THR A 16 12.17 30.97 6.63
CA THR A 16 10.83 30.54 6.97
C THR A 16 10.71 29.06 6.62
N ARG A 17 10.92 28.18 7.61
CA ARG A 17 10.54 26.78 7.55
C ARG A 17 9.02 26.76 7.66
N THR A 18 8.36 27.07 6.55
CA THR A 18 6.95 26.78 6.38
C THR A 18 6.77 25.28 6.58
N GLU A 19 5.81 24.97 7.42
CA GLU A 19 5.41 23.68 7.97
C GLU A 19 5.57 22.45 7.07
N PRO A 20 5.73 21.25 7.65
CA PRO A 20 5.58 20.00 6.92
C PRO A 20 4.09 19.85 6.55
N ALA A 21 3.69 20.38 5.39
CA ALA A 21 2.44 19.98 4.75
C ALA A 21 2.62 18.58 4.15
N ARG A 22 2.73 17.56 5.02
CA ARG A 22 2.39 16.17 4.67
C ARG A 22 1.12 15.79 5.41
N THR A 23 0.03 16.43 5.02
CA THR A 23 -1.32 15.92 5.28
C THR A 23 -1.94 15.55 3.95
N GLU A 24 -1.61 14.35 3.47
CA GLU A 24 -2.52 13.60 2.60
C GLU A 24 -2.87 12.21 3.18
N PRO A 25 -3.22 12.03 4.48
CA PRO A 25 -3.79 10.76 4.93
C PRO A 25 -5.21 10.54 4.37
N THR A 26 -5.91 11.62 4.00
CA THR A 26 -7.33 11.56 3.61
C THR A 26 -7.60 10.83 2.30
N ARG A 27 -6.62 10.63 1.39
CA ARG A 27 -6.83 9.87 0.14
C ARG A 27 -6.47 8.39 0.26
N ALA A 28 -5.51 8.06 1.13
CA ALA A 28 -5.09 6.68 1.34
C ALA A 28 -6.15 5.86 2.08
N GLU A 29 -6.80 6.45 3.09
CA GLU A 29 -7.86 5.78 3.86
C GLU A 29 -9.08 5.33 3.01
N PRO A 30 -9.70 6.17 2.15
CA PRO A 30 -10.79 5.73 1.31
C PRO A 30 -10.34 4.73 0.24
N ALA A 31 -9.12 4.87 -0.30
CA ALA A 31 -8.59 3.90 -1.25
C ALA A 31 -8.42 2.51 -0.60
N ARG A 32 -7.96 2.47 0.65
CA ARG A 32 -7.82 1.22 1.41
C ARG A 32 -9.17 0.59 1.75
N ALA A 33 -10.17 1.38 2.15
CA ALA A 33 -11.51 0.88 2.42
C ALA A 33 -12.16 0.26 1.18
N GLU A 34 -12.00 0.88 0.01
CA GLU A 34 -12.50 0.35 -1.26
C GLU A 34 -11.76 -0.94 -1.67
N LEU A 35 -10.45 -1.02 -1.42
CA LEU A 35 -9.68 -2.25 -1.63
C LEU A 35 -10.18 -3.39 -0.74
N VAL A 36 -10.39 -3.12 0.56
CA VAL A 36 -10.92 -4.10 1.51
C VAL A 36 -12.27 -4.65 1.04
N ARG A 37 -13.20 -3.77 0.63
CA ARG A 37 -14.49 -4.19 0.06
C ARG A 37 -14.30 -5.07 -1.16
N ARG A 38 -13.41 -4.67 -2.08
CA ARG A 38 -13.21 -5.39 -3.33
C ARG A 38 -12.60 -6.77 -3.13
N ILE A 39 -11.63 -6.90 -2.23
CA ILE A 39 -11.01 -8.19 -1.93
C ILE A 39 -11.92 -9.09 -1.07
N ALA A 40 -12.77 -8.50 -0.23
CA ALA A 40 -13.82 -9.22 0.49
C ALA A 40 -14.89 -9.76 -0.47
N ASP A 41 -15.25 -9.01 -1.52
CA ASP A 41 -16.12 -9.51 -2.60
C ASP A 41 -15.51 -10.72 -3.33
N LEU A 42 -14.20 -10.74 -3.54
CA LEU A 42 -13.52 -11.90 -4.13
C LEU A 42 -13.54 -13.11 -3.20
N LEU A 43 -13.35 -12.90 -1.89
CA LEU A 43 -13.45 -13.97 -0.89
C LEU A 43 -14.86 -14.54 -0.82
N ARG A 44 -15.88 -13.68 -0.85
CA ARG A 44 -17.28 -14.06 -0.84
C ARG A 44 -17.62 -15.08 -1.92
N GLU A 45 -17.12 -14.86 -3.15
CA GLU A 45 -17.35 -15.79 -4.27
C GLU A 45 -16.59 -17.11 -4.11
N ILE A 46 -15.49 -17.14 -3.37
CA ILE A 46 -14.70 -18.35 -3.11
C ILE A 46 -15.33 -19.19 -1.99
N LEU A 47 -15.81 -18.52 -0.94
CA LEU A 47 -16.45 -19.13 0.23
C LEU A 47 -17.95 -19.42 0.02
N ASP A 48 -18.50 -19.06 -1.14
CA ASP A 48 -19.94 -19.15 -1.48
C ASP A 48 -20.84 -18.39 -0.46
N GLU A 49 -20.37 -17.23 -0.01
CA GLU A 49 -21.03 -16.40 0.99
C GLU A 49 -21.91 -15.29 0.36
N ASP A 50 -22.76 -14.67 1.18
CA ASP A 50 -23.67 -13.60 0.76
C ASP A 50 -23.04 -12.20 0.87
N ARG A 51 -23.62 -11.20 0.18
CA ARG A 51 -23.09 -9.81 0.23
C ARG A 51 -23.03 -9.23 1.65
N ALA A 52 -24.00 -9.58 2.48
CA ALA A 52 -24.02 -9.16 3.88
C ALA A 52 -22.80 -9.66 4.67
N TRP A 53 -22.26 -10.83 4.29
CA TRP A 53 -21.01 -11.34 4.86
C TRP A 53 -19.83 -10.47 4.43
N ALA A 54 -19.72 -10.13 3.14
CA ALA A 54 -18.66 -9.25 2.64
C ALA A 54 -18.71 -7.84 3.26
N ASP A 55 -19.92 -7.29 3.48
CA ASP A 55 -20.11 -6.02 4.18
C ASP A 55 -19.69 -6.07 5.68
N ALA A 56 -19.68 -7.26 6.28
CA ALA A 56 -19.24 -7.46 7.66
C ALA A 56 -17.71 -7.59 7.78
N VAL A 57 -17.01 -7.92 6.68
CA VAL A 57 -15.54 -8.00 6.65
C VAL A 57 -14.94 -6.61 6.82
N ARG A 58 -14.02 -6.48 7.77
CA ARG A 58 -13.34 -5.24 8.13
C ARG A 58 -11.84 -5.35 7.83
N PRO A 59 -11.12 -4.22 7.74
CA PRO A 59 -9.66 -4.26 7.59
C PRO A 59 -8.96 -5.02 8.72
N GLU A 60 -9.51 -5.03 9.94
CA GLU A 60 -8.91 -5.75 11.07
C GLU A 60 -9.28 -7.24 11.10
N THR A 61 -10.20 -7.68 10.24
CA THR A 61 -10.68 -9.07 10.21
C THR A 61 -9.51 -10.00 9.88
N ARG A 62 -9.27 -10.96 10.77
CA ARG A 62 -8.16 -11.92 10.67
C ARG A 62 -8.47 -13.10 9.75
N LEU A 63 -7.48 -13.51 8.95
CA LEU A 63 -7.62 -14.64 8.03
C LEU A 63 -7.73 -15.98 8.75
N ASP A 64 -6.88 -16.23 9.76
CA ASP A 64 -6.84 -17.51 10.49
C ASP A 64 -7.94 -17.60 11.58
N GLY A 65 -8.23 -16.50 12.28
CA GLY A 65 -9.12 -16.54 13.45
C GLY A 65 -10.59 -16.18 13.21
N GLU A 66 -10.88 -15.33 12.22
CA GLU A 66 -12.24 -14.87 11.94
C GLU A 66 -12.79 -15.46 10.65
N LEU A 67 -12.00 -15.41 9.58
CA LEU A 67 -12.39 -16.00 8.29
C LEU A 67 -12.13 -17.51 8.23
N LEU A 68 -11.23 -18.02 9.08
CA LEU A 68 -10.82 -19.43 9.14
C LEU A 68 -10.48 -20.00 7.75
N LEU A 69 -9.78 -19.21 6.92
CA LEU A 69 -9.48 -19.62 5.54
C LEU A 69 -8.64 -20.90 5.54
N GLU A 70 -9.09 -21.94 4.85
CA GLU A 70 -8.24 -23.10 4.61
C GLU A 70 -7.16 -22.76 3.58
N SER A 71 -6.14 -23.63 3.51
CA SER A 71 -5.04 -23.47 2.57
C SER A 71 -5.50 -23.44 1.11
N HIS A 72 -6.61 -24.13 0.79
CA HIS A 72 -7.20 -24.12 -0.55
C HIS A 72 -7.83 -22.76 -0.86
N GLU A 73 -8.65 -22.19 0.03
CA GLU A 73 -9.30 -20.90 -0.23
C GLU A 73 -8.27 -19.77 -0.25
N LEU A 74 -7.25 -19.82 0.60
CA LEU A 74 -6.13 -18.89 0.55
C LEU A 74 -5.42 -18.93 -0.82
N ALA A 75 -5.18 -20.13 -1.37
CA ALA A 75 -4.57 -20.28 -2.68
C ALA A 75 -5.47 -19.79 -3.82
N ALA A 76 -6.76 -20.09 -3.76
CA ALA A 76 -7.75 -19.60 -4.72
C ALA A 76 -7.85 -18.07 -4.68
N TRP A 77 -7.85 -17.49 -3.48
CA TRP A 77 -7.90 -16.05 -3.29
C TRP A 77 -6.62 -15.37 -3.79
N SER A 78 -5.43 -15.92 -3.48
CA SER A 78 -4.16 -15.46 -4.04
C SER A 78 -4.19 -15.40 -5.58
N LEU A 79 -4.71 -16.44 -6.22
CA LEU A 79 -4.84 -16.47 -7.68
C LEU A 79 -5.83 -15.42 -8.20
N ALA A 80 -6.97 -15.23 -7.53
CA ALA A 80 -7.94 -14.20 -7.89
C ALA A 80 -7.35 -12.78 -7.77
N LEU A 81 -6.61 -12.51 -6.70
CA LEU A 81 -5.91 -11.24 -6.48
C LEU A 81 -4.86 -11.00 -7.56
N ARG A 82 -4.04 -12.01 -7.89
CA ARG A 82 -3.05 -11.94 -8.95
C ARG A 82 -3.66 -11.57 -10.30
N ARG A 83 -4.80 -12.19 -10.64
CA ARG A 83 -5.51 -11.94 -11.90
C ARG A 83 -6.01 -10.49 -12.00
N ASP A 84 -6.54 -9.96 -10.90
CA ASP A 84 -7.22 -8.67 -10.90
C ASP A 84 -6.26 -7.49 -10.61
N TYR A 85 -5.13 -7.73 -9.96
CA TYR A 85 -4.20 -6.68 -9.50
C TYR A 85 -2.75 -6.85 -9.95
N GLY A 86 -2.37 -7.99 -10.54
CA GLY A 86 -1.09 -8.21 -11.21
C GLY A 86 -0.25 -9.36 -10.63
N ASP A 87 0.71 -9.83 -11.42
CA ASP A 87 1.56 -11.00 -11.13
C ASP A 87 2.46 -10.87 -9.89
N HIS A 88 2.67 -9.66 -9.40
CA HIS A 88 3.49 -9.39 -8.21
C HIS A 88 2.81 -9.80 -6.89
N LEU A 89 1.51 -10.11 -6.92
CA LEU A 89 0.75 -10.50 -5.75
C LEU A 89 0.67 -12.02 -5.66
N ASP A 90 1.57 -12.59 -4.87
CA ASP A 90 1.45 -13.98 -4.43
C ASP A 90 1.30 -14.04 -2.91
N LEU A 91 0.04 -14.13 -2.47
CA LEU A 91 -0.29 -14.19 -1.05
C LEU A 91 0.13 -15.52 -0.41
N VAL A 92 0.16 -16.60 -1.18
CA VAL A 92 0.60 -17.91 -0.67
C VAL A 92 2.10 -17.87 -0.40
N GLU A 93 2.87 -17.33 -1.34
CA GLU A 93 4.31 -17.12 -1.14
C GLU A 93 4.58 -16.15 0.02
N HIS A 94 3.80 -15.07 0.11
CA HIS A 94 3.90 -14.12 1.21
C HIS A 94 3.68 -14.79 2.58
N VAL A 95 2.59 -15.55 2.73
CA VAL A 95 2.26 -16.28 3.97
C VAL A 95 3.32 -17.34 4.30
N ALA A 96 3.87 -18.03 3.31
CA ALA A 96 4.93 -19.01 3.51
C ALA A 96 6.24 -18.39 4.04
N GLY A 97 6.47 -17.10 3.80
CA GLY A 97 7.62 -16.36 4.33
C GLY A 97 7.41 -15.75 5.71
N LEU A 98 6.19 -15.80 6.26
CA LEU A 98 5.86 -15.25 7.57
C LEU A 98 6.13 -16.27 8.69
N ASP A 99 6.48 -15.74 9.87
CA ASP A 99 6.47 -16.53 11.11
C ASP A 99 5.03 -16.79 11.59
N LEU A 100 4.84 -17.81 12.42
CA LEU A 100 3.55 -18.20 12.96
C LEU A 100 2.80 -17.03 13.62
N ASP A 101 3.45 -16.20 14.43
CA ASP A 101 2.81 -15.06 15.08
C ASP A 101 2.29 -14.05 14.04
N ARG A 102 2.97 -13.92 12.90
CA ARG A 102 2.57 -13.04 11.80
C ARG A 102 1.47 -13.61 10.95
N ILE A 103 1.46 -14.93 10.72
CA ILE A 103 0.37 -15.61 10.03
C ILE A 103 -0.93 -15.46 10.83
N ILE A 104 -0.88 -15.67 12.15
CA ILE A 104 -2.06 -15.54 13.04
C ILE A 104 -2.56 -14.09 13.08
N ALA A 105 -1.65 -13.12 13.01
CA ALA A 105 -1.99 -11.70 13.02
C ALA A 105 -2.41 -11.14 11.65
N LEU A 106 -2.34 -11.93 10.57
CA LEU A 106 -2.58 -11.44 9.21
C LEU A 106 -4.06 -11.07 9.01
N THR A 107 -4.29 -9.84 8.54
CA THR A 107 -5.63 -9.29 8.33
C THR A 107 -5.95 -9.01 6.86
N VAL A 108 -7.23 -8.84 6.55
CA VAL A 108 -7.69 -8.38 5.23
C VAL A 108 -7.09 -7.02 4.88
N GLY A 109 -6.88 -6.16 5.88
CA GLY A 109 -6.22 -4.88 5.73
C GLY A 109 -4.76 -5.00 5.30
N ASP A 110 -3.99 -5.93 5.87
CA ASP A 110 -2.60 -6.18 5.47
C ASP A 110 -2.52 -6.62 3.99
N VAL A 111 -3.49 -7.42 3.54
CA VAL A 111 -3.59 -7.81 2.12
C VAL A 111 -3.92 -6.62 1.23
N ALA A 112 -4.81 -5.71 1.67
CA ALA A 112 -5.08 -4.46 0.95
C ALA A 112 -3.83 -3.57 0.86
N ASP A 113 -3.03 -3.50 1.91
CA ASP A 113 -1.77 -2.74 1.96
C ASP A 113 -0.71 -3.36 1.03
N LEU A 114 -0.64 -4.70 0.94
CA LEU A 114 0.22 -5.40 -0.03
C LEU A 114 -0.12 -5.02 -1.48
N ILE A 115 -1.41 -4.95 -1.81
CA ILE A 115 -1.90 -4.54 -3.14
C ILE A 115 -1.56 -3.07 -3.42
N ALA A 116 -1.75 -2.18 -2.43
CA ALA A 116 -1.43 -0.77 -2.57
C ALA A 116 0.07 -0.55 -2.84
N ALA A 117 0.94 -1.22 -2.07
CA ALA A 117 2.39 -1.12 -2.23
C ALA A 117 2.86 -1.58 -3.63
N GLY A 118 2.24 -2.63 -4.18
CA GLY A 118 2.55 -3.12 -5.53
C GLY A 118 2.19 -2.14 -6.65
N ARG A 119 1.14 -1.33 -6.47
CA ARG A 119 0.73 -0.28 -7.43
C ARG A 119 1.69 0.90 -7.44
N ASP A 120 2.21 1.28 -6.28
CA ASP A 120 3.20 2.37 -6.16
C ASP A 120 4.54 1.95 -6.78
N ALA A 121 4.94 0.69 -6.60
CA ALA A 121 6.17 0.15 -7.21
C ALA A 121 6.11 0.08 -8.75
N GLY A 122 4.92 -0.17 -9.33
CA GLY A 122 4.69 -0.16 -10.77
C GLY A 122 4.65 1.22 -11.43
N THR A 123 4.61 2.30 -10.63
CA THR A 123 4.54 3.70 -11.12
C THR A 123 5.89 4.44 -10.97
N GLY A 124 7.01 3.72 -11.10
CA GLY A 124 8.31 4.35 -11.34
C GLY A 124 8.29 5.11 -12.69
N PRO A 125 9.04 6.23 -12.83
CA PRO A 125 8.90 7.12 -13.98
C PRO A 125 9.05 6.34 -15.28
N ALA A 126 8.01 6.39 -16.11
CA ALA A 126 8.07 5.92 -17.48
C ALA A 126 9.26 6.60 -18.15
N GLU A 127 10.33 5.84 -18.33
CA GLU A 127 11.48 6.24 -19.12
C GLU A 127 10.95 6.42 -20.54
N SER A 128 10.66 7.67 -20.87
CA SER A 128 10.27 8.14 -22.18
C SER A 128 11.45 7.88 -23.11
N ASN A 129 11.57 6.65 -23.61
CA ASN A 129 12.49 6.29 -24.67
C ASN A 129 11.94 6.88 -25.98
N ASP A 130 12.11 8.20 -26.11
CA ASP A 130 12.02 8.93 -27.36
C ASP A 130 13.23 8.53 -28.22
N LEU A 131 13.04 7.47 -29.02
CA LEU A 131 13.97 7.13 -30.09
C LEU A 131 13.71 8.07 -31.27
N PRO A 132 14.72 8.83 -31.74
CA PRO A 132 14.57 9.62 -32.96
C PRO A 132 14.40 8.67 -34.16
N ARG A 133 13.37 8.95 -34.98
CA ARG A 133 13.23 8.33 -36.30
C ARG A 133 14.31 8.90 -37.22
N GLU A 134 15.43 8.18 -37.33
CA GLU A 134 16.43 8.44 -38.36
C GLU A 134 15.81 8.13 -39.73
N GLY A 135 15.98 9.10 -40.64
CA GLY A 135 15.32 9.20 -41.94
C GLY A 135 15.70 8.12 -42.95
N SER A 136 14.83 8.02 -43.96
CA SER A 136 14.99 7.23 -45.19
C SER A 136 16.01 7.83 -46.16
#